data_AF-A0A3B9K7X0-F1
#
_entry.id   AF-A0A3B9K7X0-F1
#
_cell.length_a   1.000
_cell.length_b   1.000
_cell.length_c   1.000
_cell.angle_alpha   90.00
_cell.angle_beta   90.00
_cell.angle_gamma   90.00
#
_symmetry.space_group_name_H-M   'P 1'
#
loop_
_entity.id
_entity.type
_entity.pdbx_description
1 polymer ?
#
loop_
_entity_poly.entity_id
_entity_poly.type
_entity_poly.pdbx_seq_one_letter_code
_entity_poly.pdbx_strand_id
1 'polypeptide(L)' 'MLDMLKMEANRTYTENGAVSNRSTFSECLDLFGTVGGMRHAGEEMILDRFVRAFAEDRDLAVKILFFARDIREGLG' A
#
# COMPACT_ATOMS: atom_id res chain seq x y z
N MET A 1 19.95 2.39 16.02
CA MET A 1 20.73 2.44 14.77
C MET A 1 19.95 1.82 13.61
N LEU A 2 19.44 0.59 13.74
CA LEU A 2 18.65 -0.06 12.68
C LEU A 2 17.41 0.74 12.25
N ASP A 3 16.64 1.29 13.19
CA ASP A 3 15.43 2.05 12.84
C ASP A 3 15.75 3.34 12.10
N MET A 4 16.87 4.01 12.42
CA MET A 4 17.33 5.17 11.67
C MET A 4 17.70 4.80 10.23
N LEU A 5 18.33 3.64 10.01
CA LEU A 5 18.65 3.15 8.67
C LEU A 5 17.37 2.82 7.87
N LYS A 6 16.36 2.23 8.51
CA LYS A 6 15.06 1.97 7.88
C LYS A 6 14.35 3.27 7.50
N MET A 7 14.37 4.27 8.37
CA MET A 7 13.76 5.58 8.10
C MET A 7 14.47 6.30 6.94
N GLU A 8 15.80 6.28 6.91
CA GLU A 8 16.57 6.88 5.82
C GLU A 8 16.30 6.19 4.48
N ALA A 9 16.25 4.85 4.46
CA ALA A 9 15.94 4.07 3.27
C ALA A 9 14.49 4.25 2.76
N ASN A 10 13.58 4.66 3.65
CA ASN A 10 12.17 4.88 3.33
C ASN A 10 11.91 6.24 2.65
N ARG A 11 12.88 7.16 2.67
CA ARG A 11 12.71 8.48 2.06
C ARG A 11 12.59 8.38 0.53
N THR A 12 11.67 9.13 -0.05
CA THR A 12 11.49 9.27 -1.49
C THR A 12 11.02 10.67 -1.85
N TYR A 13 10.87 10.93 -3.14
CA TYR A 13 10.38 12.19 -3.66
C TYR A 13 9.18 11.94 -4.58
N THR A 14 8.21 12.85 -4.55
CA THR A 14 7.11 12.90 -5.51
C THR A 14 7.64 13.40 -6.87
N GLU A 15 6.82 13.30 -7.92
CA GLU A 15 7.19 13.76 -9.27
C GLU A 15 7.55 15.26 -9.33
N ASN A 16 6.99 16.08 -8.43
CA ASN A 16 7.31 17.50 -8.29
C ASN A 16 8.43 17.80 -7.26
N GLY A 17 9.16 16.78 -6.81
CA GLY A 17 10.33 16.94 -5.93
C GLY A 17 10.03 17.19 -4.45
N ALA A 18 8.79 17.02 -3.99
CA ALA A 18 8.46 17.11 -2.58
C ALA A 18 8.90 15.84 -1.82
N VAL A 19 9.33 16.01 -0.57
CA VAL A 19 9.75 14.88 0.28
C VAL A 19 8.53 14.03 0.64
N SER A 20 8.67 12.71 0.48
CA SER A 20 7.66 11.72 0.86
C SER A 20 8.32 10.44 1.39
N ASN A 21 7.52 9.45 1.76
CA ASN A 21 7.96 8.13 2.22
C ASN A 21 7.48 7.05 1.25
N ARG A 22 8.24 5.96 1.13
CA ARG A 22 7.90 4.79 0.29
C ARG A 22 6.83 3.90 0.94
N SER A 23 6.84 3.83 2.26
CA SER A 23 6.05 2.92 3.08
C SER A 23 5.73 3.57 4.42
N THR A 24 4.64 3.12 5.04
CA THR A 24 4.28 3.41 6.43
C THR A 24 4.85 2.39 7.43
N PHE A 25 5.54 1.37 6.93
CA PHE A 25 5.97 0.16 7.65
C PHE A 25 4.83 -0.73 8.17
N SER A 26 3.61 -0.50 7.70
CA SER A 26 2.47 -1.43 7.81
C SER A 26 2.01 -1.77 6.40
N GLU A 27 2.05 -3.06 6.07
CA GLU A 27 1.62 -3.60 4.79
C GLU A 27 0.10 -3.39 4.61
N CYS A 28 -0.70 -3.50 5.67
CA CYS A 28 -2.12 -3.19 5.62
C CYS A 28 -2.37 -1.70 5.32
N LEU A 29 -1.64 -0.79 5.97
CA LEU A 29 -1.81 0.64 5.73
C LEU A 29 -1.30 1.05 4.34
N ASP A 30 -0.19 0.47 3.89
CA ASP A 30 0.36 0.69 2.55
C ASP A 30 -0.59 0.17 1.47
N LEU A 31 -1.17 -1.02 1.67
CA LEU A 31 -2.20 -1.55 0.78
C LEU A 31 -3.42 -0.62 0.75
N PHE A 32 -3.95 -0.23 1.91
CA PHE A 32 -5.12 0.65 1.99
C PHE A 32 -4.90 1.98 1.25
N GLY A 33 -3.74 2.63 1.47
CA GLY A 33 -3.43 3.91 0.84
C GLY A 33 -3.23 3.83 -0.69
N THR A 34 -2.88 2.66 -1.21
CA THR A 34 -2.53 2.51 -2.63
C THR A 34 -3.58 1.76 -3.46
N VAL A 35 -4.37 0.87 -2.85
CA VAL A 35 -5.29 -0.03 -3.55
C VAL A 35 -6.30 0.72 -4.43
N GLY A 36 -6.74 1.90 -3.98
CA GLY A 36 -7.61 2.83 -4.72
C GLY A 36 -7.12 3.19 -6.12
N GLY A 37 -5.80 3.26 -6.31
CA GLY A 37 -5.15 3.66 -7.57
C GLY A 37 -4.70 2.48 -8.45
N MET A 38 -4.88 1.22 -8.02
CA MET A 38 -4.28 0.06 -8.69
C MET A 38 -5.03 -0.44 -9.93
N ARG A 39 -5.98 0.33 -10.48
CA ARG A 39 -6.79 -0.07 -11.65
C ARG A 39 -5.95 -0.50 -12.87
N HIS A 40 -4.76 0.09 -13.03
CA HIS A 40 -3.83 -0.21 -14.12
C HIS A 40 -2.54 -0.88 -13.64
N ALA A 41 -2.49 -1.32 -12.38
CA ALA A 41 -1.34 -2.05 -11.85
C ALA A 41 -1.30 -3.49 -12.39
N GLY A 42 -0.10 -4.05 -12.52
CA GLY A 42 0.06 -5.45 -12.91
C GLY A 42 -0.47 -6.40 -11.84
N GLU A 43 -1.06 -7.51 -12.26
CA GLU A 43 -1.67 -8.52 -11.37
C GLU A 43 -0.70 -9.01 -10.29
N GLU A 44 0.55 -9.30 -10.66
CA GLU A 44 1.58 -9.76 -9.73
C GLU A 44 1.87 -8.74 -8.61
N MET A 45 1.88 -7.44 -8.93
CA MET A 45 2.07 -6.37 -7.94
C MET A 45 0.88 -6.30 -6.96
N ILE A 46 -0.34 -6.46 -7.47
CA ILE A 46 -1.55 -6.46 -6.64
C ILE A 46 -1.54 -7.67 -5.69
N LEU A 47 -1.20 -8.84 -6.22
CA LEU A 47 -1.11 -10.08 -5.44
C LEU A 47 -0.02 -10.01 -4.36
N ASP A 48 1.19 -9.56 -4.70
CA ASP A 48 2.30 -9.43 -3.72
C ASP A 48 1.91 -8.52 -2.55
N ARG A 49 1.33 -7.34 -2.85
CA ARG A 49 0.88 -6.41 -1.80
C ARG A 49 -0.24 -6.98 -0.94
N PHE A 50 -1.21 -7.65 -1.56
CA PHE A 50 -2.29 -8.28 -0.80
C PHE A 50 -1.78 -9.41 0.10
N VAL A 51 -0.88 -10.26 -0.40
CA VAL A 51 -0.31 -11.38 0.38
C VAL A 51 0.46 -10.86 1.60
N ARG A 52 1.24 -9.77 1.45
CA ARG A 52 1.95 -9.15 2.57
C ARG A 52 1.00 -8.58 3.61
N ALA A 53 -0.01 -7.81 3.18
CA ALA A 53 -1.04 -7.29 4.09
C ALA A 53 -1.81 -8.43 4.78
N PHE A 54 -2.13 -9.50 4.06
CA PHE A 54 -2.82 -10.66 4.62
C PHE A 54 -1.96 -11.43 5.63
N ALA A 55 -0.63 -11.46 5.43
CA ALA A 55 0.31 -12.02 6.40
C ALA A 55 0.46 -11.15 7.65
N GLU A 56 0.32 -9.82 7.52
CA GLU A 56 0.30 -8.88 8.65
C GLU A 56 -1.01 -9.00 9.46
N ASP A 57 -2.16 -8.85 8.81
CA ASP A 57 -3.48 -8.99 9.41
C ASP A 57 -4.51 -9.44 8.37
N ARG A 58 -4.98 -10.69 8.53
CA ARG A 58 -5.94 -11.32 7.62
C ARG A 58 -7.29 -10.62 7.59
N ASP A 59 -7.80 -10.23 8.76
CA ASP A 59 -9.13 -9.63 8.87
C ASP A 59 -9.13 -8.22 8.28
N LEU A 60 -8.06 -7.46 8.53
CA LEU A 60 -7.90 -6.13 7.98
C LEU A 60 -7.65 -6.17 6.47
N ALA A 61 -6.80 -7.07 5.98
CA ALA A 61 -6.54 -7.23 4.54
C ALA A 61 -7.82 -7.56 3.77
N VAL A 62 -8.66 -8.46 4.28
CA VAL A 62 -9.93 -8.81 3.64
C VAL A 62 -10.91 -7.62 3.63
N LYS A 63 -10.96 -6.82 4.71
CA LYS A 63 -11.76 -5.58 4.71
C LYS A 63 -11.27 -4.58 3.66
N ILE A 64 -9.95 -4.42 3.52
CA ILE A 64 -9.35 -3.56 2.48
C ILE A 64 -9.67 -4.10 1.08
N LEU A 65 -9.67 -5.42 0.88
CA LEU A 65 -10.06 -6.03 -0.40
C LEU A 65 -11.52 -5.75 -0.75
N PHE A 66 -12.43 -5.79 0.23
CA PHE A 66 -13.83 -5.40 0.01
C PHE A 66 -13.96 -3.92 -0.35
N PHE A 67 -13.23 -3.04 0.36
CA PHE A 67 -13.14 -1.62 0.00
C PHE A 67 -12.61 -1.41 -1.42
N ALA A 68 -11.63 -2.20 -1.85
CA ALA A 68 -11.05 -2.11 -3.18
C ALA A 68 -12.02 -2.56 -4.30
N ARG A 69 -12.97 -3.45 -4.00
CA ARG A 69 -13.95 -3.93 -4.99
C ARG A 69 -14.83 -2.80 -5.53
N ASP A 70 -15.09 -1.77 -4.73
CA ASP A 70 -15.90 -0.60 -5.08
C ASP A 70 -15.18 0.33 -6.07
N ILE A 71 -13.87 0.14 -6.30
CA ILE A 71 -13.08 0.94 -7.26
C ILE A 71 -13.57 0.75 -8.73
N ARG A 72 -14.44 -0.23 -9.03
CA ARG A 72 -15.01 -0.42 -10.38
C ARG A 72 -16.20 0.49 -10.72
N GLU A 73 -16.99 0.91 -9.72
CA GLU A 73 -18.16 1.79 -9.93
C GLU A 73 -18.03 3.14 -9.21
N GLY A 74 -17.02 3.29 -8.36
CA GLY A 74 -16.70 4.51 -7.63
C GLY A 74 -16.63 4.27 -6.14
N LEU A 75 -15.82 5.06 -5.44
CA LEU A 75 -15.91 5.19 -3.99
C LEU A 75 -17.17 6.00 -3.68
N GLY A 76 -18.31 5.33 -3.54
CA GLY A 76 -19.62 5.94 -3.29
C GLY A 76 -20.71 4.92 -3.02
#